data_AF-A0A5Q3S148-F1
#
_entry.id   AF-A0A5Q3S148-F1
#
_cell.length_a   1.000
_cell.length_b   1.000
_cell.length_c   1.000
_cell.angle_alpha   90.00
_cell.angle_beta   90.00
_cell.angle_gamma   90.00
#
_symmetry.space_group_name_H-M   'P 1'
#
loop_
_entity.id
_entity.type
_entity.pdbx_description
1 polymer ?
#
loop_
_entity_poly.entity_id
_entity_poly.type
_entity_poly.pdbx_seq_one_letter_code
_entity_poly.pdbx_strand_id
1 'polypeptide(L)'
;MAEQPLTPEEQAAKTKKAKAKIRTIRIWAWIIMALLVSFFFLSQCALSKPKAKQAIIESCVKNIPFADKWQTDLKARGLEGKGEQVIGDYCVCMWDEPLEKLTEKQIQLFSKISAQEQLELLGGAAAFEARDQQCIAGLKAE
;
A
#
# COMPACT_ATOMS: atom_id res chain seq x y z
N MET A 1 26.48 -40.87 -46.97
CA MET A 1 27.62 -40.32 -46.21
C MET A 1 27.45 -40.82 -44.78
N ALA A 2 28.26 -41.77 -44.34
CA ALA A 2 28.10 -42.43 -43.04
C ALA A 2 28.55 -41.48 -41.92
N GLU A 3 27.68 -41.22 -40.94
CA GLU A 3 28.06 -40.59 -39.67
C GLU A 3 29.10 -41.48 -38.98
N GLN A 4 30.36 -41.01 -38.92
CA GLN A 4 31.38 -41.67 -38.11
C GLN A 4 30.92 -41.65 -36.64
N PRO A 5 30.94 -42.80 -35.93
CA PRO A 5 30.58 -42.82 -34.52
C PRO A 5 31.57 -41.96 -33.74
N LEU A 6 31.05 -40.93 -33.08
CA LEU A 6 31.84 -39.96 -32.32
C LEU A 6 32.74 -40.71 -31.33
N THR A 7 34.05 -40.48 -31.38
CA THR A 7 35.00 -41.17 -30.50
C THR A 7 34.67 -40.91 -29.02
N PRO A 8 34.91 -41.87 -28.10
CA PRO A 8 34.59 -41.70 -26.67
C PRO A 8 35.19 -40.44 -26.03
N GLU A 9 36.38 -40.01 -26.50
CA GLU A 9 37.02 -38.77 -26.06
C GLU A 9 36.28 -37.50 -26.52
N GLU A 10 35.76 -37.47 -27.75
CA GLU A 10 34.97 -36.33 -28.24
C GLU A 10 33.61 -36.23 -27.53
N GLN A 11 32.99 -37.37 -27.18
CA GLN A 11 31.75 -37.38 -26.38
C GLN A 11 32.01 -36.89 -24.95
N ALA A 12 33.13 -37.28 -24.34
CA ALA A 12 33.55 -36.81 -23.02
C ALA A 12 33.87 -35.29 -23.02
N ALA A 13 34.48 -34.77 -24.08
CA ALA A 13 34.76 -33.34 -24.22
C ALA A 13 33.48 -32.50 -24.42
N LYS A 14 32.52 -32.98 -25.24
CA LYS A 14 31.22 -32.33 -25.44
C LYS A 14 30.36 -32.32 -24.17
N THR A 15 30.34 -33.42 -23.42
CA THR A 15 29.60 -33.50 -22.14
C THR A 15 30.23 -32.62 -21.06
N LYS A 16 31.56 -32.50 -20.96
CA LYS A 16 32.23 -31.55 -20.05
C LYS A 16 31.90 -30.10 -20.39
N LYS A 17 31.93 -29.72 -21.68
CA LYS A 17 31.54 -28.37 -22.15
C LYS A 17 30.07 -28.08 -21.91
N ALA A 18 29.18 -29.05 -22.12
CA ALA A 18 27.75 -28.91 -21.81
C ALA A 18 27.50 -28.75 -20.31
N LYS A 19 28.16 -29.55 -19.46
CA LYS A 19 28.09 -29.43 -17.99
C LYS A 19 28.60 -28.06 -17.50
N ALA A 20 29.67 -27.54 -18.09
CA ALA A 20 30.18 -26.21 -17.78
C ALA A 20 29.16 -25.10 -18.15
N LYS A 21 28.56 -25.18 -19.34
CA LYS A 21 27.50 -24.25 -19.77
C LYS A 21 26.26 -24.31 -18.87
N ILE A 22 25.82 -25.52 -18.49
CA ILE A 22 24.69 -25.71 -17.57
C ILE A 22 25.01 -25.11 -16.20
N ARG A 23 26.24 -25.28 -15.69
CA ARG A 23 26.66 -24.66 -14.42
C ARG A 23 26.61 -23.13 -14.51
N THR A 24 27.09 -22.53 -15.60
CA THR A 24 27.02 -21.08 -15.82
C THR A 24 25.57 -20.59 -15.89
N ILE A 25 24.71 -21.25 -16.66
CA ILE A 25 23.28 -20.90 -16.76
C ILE A 25 22.61 -21.00 -15.39
N ARG A 26 22.91 -22.04 -14.62
CA ARG A 26 22.35 -22.21 -13.27
C ARG A 26 22.80 -21.09 -12.32
N ILE A 27 24.06 -20.69 -12.36
CA ILE A 27 24.58 -19.57 -11.55
C ILE A 27 23.86 -18.28 -11.94
N TRP A 28 23.75 -17.97 -13.23
CA TRP A 28 23.04 -16.78 -13.70
C TRP A 28 21.55 -16.81 -13.35
N ALA A 29 20.90 -17.98 -13.41
CA ALA A 29 19.52 -18.13 -12.97
C ALA A 29 19.35 -17.84 -11.47
N TRP A 30 20.28 -18.28 -10.62
CA TRP A 30 20.28 -17.93 -9.19
C TRP A 30 20.49 -16.44 -8.94
N ILE A 31 21.38 -15.79 -9.70
CA ILE A 31 21.60 -14.33 -9.60
C ILE A 31 20.32 -13.58 -9.99
N ILE A 32 19.69 -13.95 -11.11
CA ILE A 32 18.45 -13.32 -11.57
C ILE A 32 17.33 -13.56 -10.55
N MET A 33 17.18 -14.78 -10.01
CA MET A 33 16.20 -15.03 -8.94
C MET A 33 16.47 -14.19 -7.70
N ALA A 34 17.73 -14.08 -7.26
CA ALA A 34 18.08 -13.26 -6.10
C ALA A 34 17.76 -11.77 -6.34
N LEU A 35 18.06 -11.25 -7.53
CA LEU A 35 17.72 -9.89 -7.92
C LEU A 35 16.19 -9.67 -7.92
N LEU A 36 15.42 -10.59 -8.51
CA LEU A 36 13.96 -10.50 -8.55
C LEU A 36 13.33 -10.58 -7.16
N VAL A 37 13.81 -11.47 -6.29
CA VAL A 37 13.35 -11.58 -4.91
C VAL A 37 13.68 -10.29 -4.14
N SER A 38 14.91 -9.79 -4.24
CA SER A 38 15.29 -8.54 -3.58
C SER A 38 14.45 -7.35 -4.05
N PHE A 39 14.21 -7.24 -5.36
CA PHE A 39 13.36 -6.20 -5.94
C PHE A 39 11.91 -6.34 -5.50
N PHE A 40 11.38 -7.55 -5.42
CA PHE A 40 10.03 -7.79 -4.90
C PHE A 40 9.90 -7.30 -3.45
N PHE A 41 10.83 -7.65 -2.56
CA PHE A 41 10.79 -7.17 -1.17
C PHE A 41 10.89 -5.63 -1.08
N LEU A 42 11.77 -5.00 -1.87
CA LEU A 42 11.87 -3.54 -1.93
C LEU A 42 10.59 -2.88 -2.45
N SER A 43 9.94 -3.47 -3.45
CA SER A 43 8.69 -2.96 -4.02
C SER A 43 7.52 -3.01 -3.02
N GLN A 44 7.51 -4.01 -2.13
CA GLN A 44 6.47 -4.15 -1.09
C GLN A 44 6.62 -3.09 0.00
N CYS A 45 7.83 -2.62 0.31
CA CYS A 45 8.03 -1.52 1.25
C CYS A 45 7.42 -0.21 0.70
N ALA A 46 7.76 0.15 -0.53
CA ALA A 46 7.30 1.40 -1.15
C ALA A 46 5.78 1.45 -1.40
N LEU A 47 5.14 0.32 -1.71
CA LEU A 47 3.70 0.27 -1.96
C LEU A 47 2.85 0.15 -0.67
N SER A 48 3.48 -0.11 0.47
CA SER A 48 2.75 -0.38 1.73
C SER A 48 2.08 0.86 2.30
N LYS A 49 2.71 2.04 2.22
CA LYS A 49 2.17 3.30 2.72
C LYS A 49 0.89 3.75 1.98
N PRO A 50 0.88 3.89 0.64
CA PRO A 50 -0.34 4.31 -0.06
C PRO A 50 -1.48 3.31 0.13
N LYS A 51 -1.17 2.00 0.19
CA LYS A 51 -2.18 0.96 0.44
C LYS A 51 -2.79 1.05 1.85
N ALA A 52 -1.98 1.29 2.87
CA ALA A 52 -2.46 1.45 4.24
C ALA A 52 -3.34 2.70 4.40
N LYS A 53 -2.95 3.81 3.77
CA LYS A 53 -3.72 5.07 3.73
C LYS A 53 -5.10 4.86 3.11
N GLN A 54 -5.14 4.23 1.94
CA GLN A 54 -6.39 3.94 1.24
C GLN A 54 -7.32 3.05 2.07
N ALA A 55 -6.80 2.05 2.77
CA ALA A 55 -7.61 1.21 3.66
C ALA A 55 -8.24 2.00 4.82
N ILE A 56 -7.55 3.01 5.37
CA ILE A 56 -8.10 3.88 6.42
C ILE A 56 -9.20 4.79 5.85
N ILE A 57 -8.98 5.38 4.67
CA ILE A 57 -9.97 6.22 3.99
C ILE A 57 -11.21 5.40 3.64
N GLU A 58 -11.05 4.19 3.09
CA GLU A 58 -12.16 3.28 2.79
C GLU A 58 -12.94 2.90 4.06
N SER A 59 -12.24 2.64 5.16
CA SER A 59 -12.86 2.39 6.46
C SER A 59 -13.63 3.62 6.95
N CYS A 60 -13.12 4.83 6.75
CA CYS A 60 -13.83 6.07 7.05
C CYS A 60 -15.12 6.16 6.24
N VAL A 61 -15.05 5.99 4.92
CA VAL A 61 -16.22 6.07 4.02
C VAL A 61 -17.28 5.04 4.40
N LYS A 62 -16.86 3.85 4.84
CA LYS A 62 -17.77 2.80 5.25
C LYS A 62 -18.44 3.07 6.61
N ASN A 63 -17.75 3.68 7.56
CA ASN A 63 -18.23 3.78 8.95
C ASN A 63 -18.86 5.13 9.32
N ILE A 64 -18.40 6.24 8.72
CA ILE A 64 -18.92 7.59 9.00
C ILE A 64 -20.43 7.76 8.79
N PRO A 65 -21.10 7.13 7.79
CA PRO A 65 -22.55 7.30 7.59
C PRO A 65 -23.38 6.89 8.80
N PHE A 66 -22.85 6.00 9.64
CA PHE A 66 -23.50 5.47 10.84
C PHE A 66 -23.25 6.31 12.09
N ALA A 67 -22.46 7.39 12.01
CA ALA A 67 -22.21 8.28 13.13
C ALA A 67 -23.30 9.35 13.24
N ASP A 68 -23.91 9.49 14.42
CA ASP A 68 -24.94 10.52 14.67
C ASP A 68 -24.42 11.95 14.45
N LYS A 69 -23.14 12.18 14.79
CA LYS A 69 -22.45 13.46 14.56
C LYS A 69 -22.46 13.84 13.07
N TRP A 70 -22.17 12.89 12.19
CA TRP A 70 -22.13 13.12 10.74
C TRP A 70 -23.46 13.61 10.18
N GLN A 71 -24.57 12.96 10.55
CA GLN A 71 -25.90 13.38 10.11
C GLN A 71 -26.26 14.78 10.64
N THR A 72 -25.86 15.07 11.88
CA THR A 72 -26.06 16.38 12.50
C THR A 72 -25.28 17.49 11.76
N ASP A 73 -24.02 17.22 11.43
CA ASP A 73 -23.14 18.16 10.75
C ASP A 73 -23.61 18.43 9.32
N LEU A 74 -24.03 17.40 8.58
CA LEU A 74 -24.62 17.58 7.25
C LEU A 74 -25.89 18.42 7.31
N LYS A 75 -26.76 18.17 8.29
CA LYS A 75 -27.99 18.96 8.47
C LYS A 75 -27.68 20.42 8.77
N ALA A 76 -26.72 20.70 9.64
CA ALA A 76 -26.27 22.07 9.94
C ALA A 76 -25.73 22.81 8.72
N ARG A 77 -25.24 22.06 7.72
CA ARG A 77 -24.69 22.56 6.45
C ARG A 77 -25.71 22.58 5.31
N GLY A 78 -26.95 22.15 5.54
CA GLY A 78 -27.97 22.01 4.48
C GLY A 78 -27.64 20.92 3.46
N LEU A 79 -26.81 19.94 3.84
CA LEU A 79 -26.39 18.79 3.04
C LEU A 79 -27.13 17.51 3.44
N GLU A 80 -28.30 17.63 4.06
CA GLU A 80 -29.14 16.50 4.44
C GLU A 80 -29.48 15.64 3.21
N GLY A 81 -29.31 14.32 3.32
CA GLY A 81 -29.50 13.38 2.21
C GLY A 81 -28.38 13.37 1.15
N LYS A 82 -27.38 14.26 1.25
CA LYS A 82 -26.23 14.32 0.32
C LYS A 82 -24.97 13.68 0.87
N GLY A 83 -25.07 12.97 2.01
CA GLY A 83 -23.93 12.39 2.71
C GLY A 83 -23.09 11.45 1.84
N GLU A 84 -23.71 10.61 1.02
CA GLU A 84 -22.99 9.70 0.12
C GLU A 84 -22.19 10.42 -0.98
N GLN A 85 -22.60 11.63 -1.36
CA GLN A 85 -21.91 12.44 -2.38
C GLN A 85 -20.66 13.10 -1.81
N VAL A 86 -20.68 13.49 -0.52
CA VAL A 86 -19.63 14.31 0.10
C VAL A 86 -18.72 13.52 1.05
N ILE A 87 -19.06 12.27 1.37
CA ILE A 87 -18.29 11.45 2.31
C ILE A 87 -16.88 11.12 1.82
N GLY A 88 -16.70 10.93 0.52
CA GLY A 88 -15.38 10.69 -0.07
C GLY A 88 -14.45 11.88 0.19
N ASP A 89 -14.92 13.08 -0.15
CA ASP A 89 -14.18 14.32 0.06
C ASP A 89 -13.90 14.60 1.54
N TYR A 90 -14.88 14.34 2.40
CA TYR A 90 -14.72 14.44 3.85
C TYR A 90 -13.61 13.50 4.36
N CYS A 91 -13.66 12.22 4.00
CA CYS A 91 -12.69 11.23 4.45
C CYS A 91 -11.29 11.48 3.88
N VAL A 92 -11.17 11.95 2.64
CA VAL A 92 -9.88 12.37 2.08
C VAL A 92 -9.36 13.59 2.84
N CYS A 93 -10.17 14.63 3.04
CA CYS A 93 -9.75 15.82 3.79
C CYS A 93 -9.27 15.47 5.21
N MET A 94 -9.99 14.58 5.90
CA MET A 94 -9.68 14.23 7.28
C MET A 94 -8.42 13.38 7.42
N TRP A 95 -8.17 12.47 6.48
CA TRP A 95 -7.15 11.43 6.64
C TRP A 95 -5.94 11.58 5.73
N ASP A 96 -6.05 12.29 4.61
CA ASP A 96 -5.00 12.30 3.58
C ASP A 96 -3.70 12.93 4.09
N GLU A 97 -3.75 14.20 4.51
CA GLU A 97 -2.58 14.94 4.99
C GLU A 97 -2.02 14.40 6.33
N PRO A 98 -2.84 14.06 7.35
CA PRO A 98 -2.31 13.56 8.61
C PRO A 98 -1.61 12.20 8.47
N LEU A 99 -2.14 11.30 7.63
CA LEU A 99 -1.52 10.00 7.41
C LEU A 99 -0.23 10.09 6.56
N GLU A 100 -0.09 11.10 5.70
CA GLU A 100 1.17 11.32 4.98
C GLU A 100 2.34 11.69 5.90
N LYS A 101 2.05 12.38 7.01
CA LYS A 101 3.08 12.76 8.00
C LYS A 101 3.62 11.56 8.78
N LEU A 102 2.91 10.44 8.78
CA LEU A 102 3.33 9.21 9.44
C LEU A 102 4.41 8.47 8.64
N THR A 103 5.31 7.81 9.38
CA THR A 103 6.25 6.86 8.80
C THR A 103 5.53 5.58 8.36
N GLU A 104 6.15 4.80 7.46
CA GLU A 104 5.63 3.49 7.02
C GLU A 104 5.33 2.55 8.19
N LYS A 105 6.18 2.55 9.23
CA LYS A 105 5.95 1.70 10.41
C LYS A 105 4.75 2.18 11.22
N GLN A 106 4.61 3.50 11.40
CA GLN A 106 3.48 4.06 12.13
C GLN A 106 2.16 3.79 11.41
N ILE A 107 2.09 3.96 10.09
CA ILE A 107 0.84 3.72 9.34
C ILE A 107 0.43 2.24 9.34
N GLN A 108 1.39 1.31 9.32
CA GLN A 108 1.12 -0.13 9.42
C GLN A 108 0.63 -0.56 10.80
N LEU A 109 1.04 0.16 11.85
CA LEU A 109 0.60 -0.09 13.21
C LEU A 109 -0.64 0.72 13.57
N PHE A 110 -1.00 1.73 12.78
CA PHE A 110 -2.07 2.68 13.08
C PHE A 110 -3.40 1.99 13.38
N SER A 111 -3.80 0.99 12.59
CA SER A 111 -5.04 0.23 12.83
C SER A 111 -4.97 -0.77 13.99
N LYS A 112 -3.78 -1.01 14.55
CA LYS A 112 -3.52 -1.99 15.62
C LYS A 112 -3.40 -1.37 17.00
N ILE A 113 -3.10 -0.08 17.06
CA ILE A 113 -2.98 0.69 18.31
C ILE A 113 -4.35 1.21 18.75
N SER A 114 -4.45 1.65 20.00
CA SER A 114 -5.69 2.19 20.57
C SER A 114 -6.10 3.51 19.92
N ALA A 115 -7.40 3.86 20.00
CA ALA A 115 -7.91 5.12 19.47
C ALA A 115 -7.23 6.35 20.09
N GLN A 116 -6.84 6.28 21.36
CA GLN A 116 -6.12 7.37 22.03
C GLN A 116 -4.73 7.57 21.44
N GLU A 117 -3.97 6.48 21.24
CA GLU A 117 -2.65 6.52 20.62
C GLU A 117 -2.73 6.96 19.14
N GLN A 118 -3.79 6.55 18.43
CA GLN A 118 -4.06 7.05 17.07
C GLN A 118 -4.23 8.57 17.07
N LEU A 119 -5.03 9.10 17.98
CA LEU A 119 -5.25 10.54 18.10
C LEU A 119 -3.94 11.27 18.42
N GLU A 120 -3.14 10.77 19.37
CA GLU A 120 -1.84 11.34 19.71
C GLU A 120 -0.88 11.39 18.51
N LEU A 121 -0.79 10.31 17.73
CA LEU A 121 0.01 10.28 16.49
C LEU A 121 -0.45 11.30 15.45
N LEU A 122 -1.73 11.68 15.47
CA LEU A 122 -2.33 12.64 14.54
C LEU A 122 -2.37 14.07 15.09
N GLY A 123 -1.68 14.36 16.20
CA GLY A 123 -1.59 15.70 16.80
C GLY A 123 -2.60 15.96 17.93
N GLY A 124 -3.24 14.92 18.45
CA GLY A 124 -4.17 14.97 19.58
C GLY A 124 -5.62 15.30 19.19
N ALA A 125 -6.51 15.22 20.18
CA ALA A 125 -7.95 15.45 19.99
C ALA A 125 -8.28 16.86 19.47
N ALA A 126 -7.56 17.89 19.93
CA ALA A 126 -7.78 19.26 19.46
C ALA A 126 -7.45 19.43 17.98
N ALA A 127 -6.35 18.83 17.49
CA ALA A 127 -6.01 18.86 16.08
C ALA A 127 -6.99 18.03 15.24
N PHE A 128 -7.50 16.93 15.79
CA PHE A 128 -8.55 16.13 15.14
C PHE A 128 -9.84 16.95 14.97
N GLU A 129 -10.35 17.56 16.04
CA GLU A 129 -11.60 18.33 15.99
C GLU A 129 -11.48 19.58 15.08
N ALA A 130 -10.33 20.25 15.09
CA ALA A 130 -10.08 21.38 14.21
C ALA A 130 -10.12 20.98 12.72
N ARG A 131 -9.53 19.83 12.38
CA ARG A 131 -9.57 19.28 11.01
C ARG A 131 -10.99 18.85 10.64
N ASP A 132 -11.69 18.17 11.53
CA ASP A 132 -13.07 17.76 11.33
C ASP A 132 -13.95 18.97 10.95
N GLN A 133 -13.90 20.04 11.74
CA GLN A 133 -14.62 21.28 11.45
C GLN A 133 -14.22 21.90 10.11
N GLN A 134 -12.92 21.92 9.79
CA GLN A 134 -12.43 22.42 8.52
C GLN A 134 -12.95 21.59 7.34
N CYS A 135 -12.95 20.26 7.46
CA CYS A 135 -13.41 19.35 6.41
C CYS A 135 -14.92 19.47 6.20
N ILE A 136 -15.72 19.47 7.27
CA ILE A 136 -17.17 19.74 7.22
C ILE A 136 -17.46 21.11 6.58
N ALA A 137 -16.69 22.13 6.95
CA ALA A 137 -16.83 23.47 6.40
C ALA A 137 -16.46 23.57 4.91
N GLY A 138 -15.63 22.66 4.43
CA GLY A 138 -15.23 22.54 3.03
C GLY A 138 -16.22 21.78 2.15
N LEU A 139 -17.16 21.02 2.73
CA LEU A 139 -18.07 20.17 1.95
C LEU A 139 -19.00 20.98 1.06
N LYS A 140 -19.10 20.53 -0.18
CA LYS A 140 -20.01 21.02 -1.21
C LYS A 140 -20.54 19.82 -1.97
N ALA A 141 -21.86 19.74 -2.11
CA ALA A 141 -22.46 18.81 -3.06
C ALA A 141 -22.63 19.55 -4.38
N GLU A 142 -21.80 19.20 -5.35
CA GLU A 142 -21.90 19.70 -6.73
C GLU A 142 -23.23 19.30 -7.39
#